data_AF-L1IFS0-F1
#
_entry.id   AF-L1IFS0-F1
#
_cell.length_a   1.000
_cell.length_b   1.000
_cell.length_c   1.000
_cell.angle_alpha   90.00
_cell.angle_beta   90.00
_cell.angle_gamma   90.00
#
_symmetry.space_group_name_H-M   'P 1'
#
loop_
_entity.id
_entity.type
_entity.pdbx_description
1 polymer ?
#
loop_
_entity_poly.entity_id
_entity_poly.type
_entity_poly.pdbx_seq_one_letter_code
_entity_poly.pdbx_strand_id
1 'polypeptide(L)'
;MSSTCGIGKRRGEHVQMDRRKKRRTDKKKEYAGERQQETCGAALQPLKMIFQNALNRVLIAPDHRENLNNAFTALEEMYNDKQAQLQELKKDKAAQLEISQGLLQDTRRSLAEAREKCLQTESSRHAVLNNRALIEIGLLRKFPGMTTTQALDHFIAKHLLQNPKQRKSRKLRPDCVSVCNQLANQYNLACSHASVANELSGLMHEISKPLHSRVKAPAGYFVGGPSPLAQAIACVLLKLQGLGSIARDMDVFLIDDGGKIVCRLANGKIQPASPSKPGS
;
A
#
# COMPACT_ATOMS: atom_id res chain seq x y z
N MET A 1 -16.36 -28.13 -32.76
CA MET A 1 -16.39 -26.83 -33.46
C MET A 1 -16.46 -25.71 -32.44
N SER A 2 -15.63 -24.69 -32.65
CA SER A 2 -15.20 -23.65 -31.73
C SER A 2 -16.30 -22.75 -31.14
N SER A 3 -16.14 -22.38 -29.86
CA SER A 3 -16.61 -21.08 -29.35
C SER A 3 -15.77 -20.64 -28.14
N THR A 4 -14.63 -20.05 -28.43
CA THR A 4 -13.83 -19.27 -27.47
C THR A 4 -13.84 -17.82 -27.92
N CYS A 5 -14.71 -16.96 -27.36
CA CYS A 5 -14.49 -15.51 -27.41
C CYS A 5 -15.40 -14.78 -26.40
N GLY A 6 -14.85 -14.11 -25.39
CA GLY A 6 -15.65 -13.14 -24.62
C GLY A 6 -15.08 -12.65 -23.28
N ILE A 7 -14.26 -13.44 -22.58
CA ILE A 7 -13.91 -13.13 -21.18
C ILE A 7 -12.65 -12.24 -21.07
N GLY A 8 -11.82 -12.18 -22.11
CA GLY A 8 -10.60 -11.34 -22.16
C GLY A 8 -10.84 -9.83 -22.33
N LYS A 9 -11.97 -9.40 -22.91
CA LYS A 9 -12.22 -7.98 -23.20
C LYS A 9 -12.58 -7.15 -21.96
N ARG A 10 -13.40 -7.68 -21.05
CA ARG A 10 -13.92 -6.88 -19.90
C ARG A 10 -12.91 -6.62 -18.78
N ARG A 11 -11.87 -7.46 -18.62
CA ARG A 11 -10.81 -7.25 -17.59
C ARG A 11 -9.77 -6.21 -18.02
N GLY A 12 -9.50 -6.08 -19.31
CA GLY A 12 -8.64 -5.01 -19.85
C GLY A 12 -9.25 -3.62 -19.68
N GLU A 13 -10.56 -3.51 -19.90
CA GLU A 13 -11.32 -2.25 -19.82
C GLU A 13 -11.36 -1.67 -18.40
N HIS A 14 -11.46 -2.52 -17.36
CA HIS A 14 -11.55 -2.04 -15.98
C HIS A 14 -10.21 -1.53 -15.42
N VAL A 15 -9.11 -2.17 -15.78
CA VAL A 15 -7.74 -1.73 -15.46
C VAL A 15 -7.36 -0.49 -16.28
N GLN A 16 -7.80 -0.42 -17.55
CA GLN A 16 -7.69 0.80 -18.35
C GLN A 16 -8.52 1.95 -17.76
N MET A 17 -9.72 1.69 -17.22
CA MET A 17 -10.57 2.71 -16.61
C MET A 17 -9.96 3.30 -15.34
N ASP A 18 -9.37 2.49 -14.46
CA ASP A 18 -8.72 3.02 -13.24
C ASP A 18 -7.42 3.77 -13.57
N ARG A 19 -6.64 3.30 -14.55
CA ARG A 19 -5.50 4.07 -15.08
C ARG A 19 -5.94 5.37 -15.77
N ARG A 20 -7.08 5.36 -16.49
CA ARG A 20 -7.67 6.56 -17.10
C ARG A 20 -8.20 7.53 -16.04
N LYS A 21 -8.83 7.05 -14.97
CA LYS A 21 -9.29 7.90 -13.86
C LYS A 21 -8.13 8.54 -13.11
N LYS A 22 -7.07 7.78 -12.81
CA LYS A 22 -5.85 8.31 -12.20
C LYS A 22 -5.15 9.33 -13.12
N ARG A 23 -4.99 9.02 -14.42
CA ARG A 23 -4.49 9.99 -15.42
C ARG A 23 -5.38 11.23 -15.55
N ARG A 24 -6.70 11.12 -15.41
CA ARG A 24 -7.62 12.26 -15.43
C ARG A 24 -7.49 13.13 -14.18
N THR A 25 -7.31 12.55 -13.00
CA THR A 25 -7.07 13.32 -11.78
C THR A 25 -5.69 13.96 -11.74
N ASP A 26 -4.67 13.28 -12.27
CA ASP A 26 -3.31 13.81 -12.37
C ASP A 26 -3.26 14.92 -13.43
N LYS A 27 -3.87 14.72 -14.63
CA LYS A 27 -4.09 15.80 -15.60
C LYS A 27 -4.89 16.95 -15.04
N LYS A 28 -5.94 16.72 -14.25
CA LYS A 28 -6.76 17.81 -13.69
C LYS A 28 -5.99 18.63 -12.66
N LYS A 29 -5.01 18.04 -11.96
CA LYS A 29 -4.08 18.75 -11.06
C LYS A 29 -2.99 19.48 -11.84
N GLU A 30 -2.48 18.88 -12.90
CA GLU A 30 -1.54 19.49 -13.85
C GLU A 30 -2.17 20.71 -14.54
N TYR A 31 -3.37 20.57 -15.12
CA TYR A 31 -4.17 21.67 -15.68
C TYR A 31 -4.58 22.72 -14.65
N ALA A 32 -4.77 22.37 -13.37
CA ALA A 32 -5.06 23.36 -12.33
C ALA A 32 -3.80 24.14 -11.92
N GLY A 33 -2.63 23.49 -11.92
CA GLY A 33 -1.34 24.14 -11.73
C GLY A 33 -0.93 25.01 -12.91
N GLU A 34 -1.16 24.55 -14.14
CA GLU A 34 -0.95 25.31 -15.38
C GLU A 34 -1.89 26.52 -15.48
N ARG A 35 -3.19 26.37 -15.16
CA ARG A 35 -4.12 27.51 -15.10
C ARG A 35 -3.73 28.55 -14.06
N GLN A 36 -3.20 28.14 -12.90
CA GLN A 36 -2.70 29.10 -11.92
C GLN A 36 -1.42 29.81 -12.39
N GLN A 37 -0.56 29.14 -13.15
CA GLN A 37 0.62 29.76 -13.78
C GLN A 37 0.24 30.74 -14.91
N GLU A 38 -0.75 30.41 -15.74
CA GLU A 38 -1.29 31.31 -16.76
C GLU A 38 -1.94 32.55 -16.15
N THR A 39 -2.63 32.43 -15.01
CA THR A 39 -3.31 33.59 -14.38
C THR A 39 -2.38 34.61 -13.73
N CYS A 40 -1.15 34.24 -13.37
CA CYS A 40 -0.21 35.15 -12.72
C CYS A 40 0.57 36.02 -13.73
N GLY A 41 1.07 35.43 -14.83
CA GLY A 41 1.67 36.20 -15.93
C GLY A 41 0.65 37.05 -16.70
N ALA A 42 -0.59 36.58 -16.81
CA ALA A 42 -1.69 37.32 -17.43
C ALA A 42 -2.24 38.47 -16.59
N ALA A 43 -1.86 38.61 -15.31
CA ALA A 43 -2.33 39.70 -14.45
C ALA A 43 -1.53 41.01 -14.64
N LEU A 44 -0.27 40.94 -15.06
CA LEU A 44 0.59 42.10 -15.27
C LEU A 44 0.27 42.86 -16.55
N GLN A 45 -0.14 42.17 -17.62
CA GLN A 45 -0.48 42.79 -18.90
C GLN A 45 -1.67 43.77 -18.81
N PRO A 46 -2.80 43.42 -18.16
CA PRO A 46 -3.88 44.37 -17.87
C PRO A 46 -3.44 45.54 -17.01
N LEU A 47 -2.61 45.30 -15.98
CA LEU A 47 -2.10 46.35 -15.10
C LEU A 47 -1.17 47.32 -15.82
N LYS A 48 -0.28 46.81 -16.68
CA LYS A 48 0.60 47.61 -17.56
C LYS A 48 -0.21 48.48 -18.50
N MET A 49 -1.26 47.93 -19.10
CA MET A 49 -2.16 48.67 -19.98
C MET A 49 -2.95 49.75 -19.22
N ILE A 50 -3.46 49.46 -18.01
CA ILE A 50 -4.14 50.43 -17.16
C ILE A 50 -3.18 51.56 -16.74
N PHE A 51 -1.95 51.21 -16.36
CA PHE A 51 -0.91 52.17 -15.97
C PHE A 51 -0.51 53.07 -17.15
N GLN A 52 -0.29 52.51 -18.34
CA GLN A 52 0.04 53.27 -19.55
C GLN A 52 -1.11 54.20 -19.96
N ASN A 53 -2.36 53.74 -19.86
CA ASN A 53 -3.54 54.55 -20.14
C ASN A 53 -3.72 55.67 -19.11
N ALA A 54 -3.38 55.45 -17.84
CA ALA A 54 -3.40 56.49 -16.81
C ALA A 54 -2.30 57.53 -17.05
N LEU A 55 -1.07 57.10 -17.37
CA LEU A 55 0.04 58.00 -17.70
C LEU A 55 -0.23 58.87 -18.92
N ASN A 56 -0.94 58.34 -19.93
CA ASN A 56 -1.32 59.11 -21.12
C ASN A 56 -2.39 60.19 -20.85
N ARG A 57 -3.13 60.11 -19.73
CA ARG A 57 -4.24 61.02 -19.40
C ARG A 57 -3.84 62.15 -18.45
N VAL A 58 -2.65 62.11 -17.87
CA VAL A 58 -2.16 63.10 -16.91
C VAL A 58 -1.05 63.94 -17.56
N LEU A 59 -1.11 65.27 -17.43
CA LEU A 59 -0.03 66.17 -17.82
C LEU A 59 1.13 66.04 -16.82
N ILE A 60 2.03 65.10 -17.11
CA ILE A 60 3.25 64.85 -16.31
C ILE A 60 4.44 65.37 -17.12
N ALA A 61 5.41 66.01 -16.44
CA ALA A 61 6.65 66.41 -17.08
C ALA A 61 7.37 65.19 -17.71
N PRO A 62 7.99 65.32 -18.90
CA PRO A 62 8.60 64.20 -19.63
C PRO A 62 9.54 63.35 -18.78
N ASP A 63 10.33 64.00 -17.94
CA ASP A 63 11.37 63.42 -17.09
C ASP A 63 10.77 62.48 -16.02
N HIS A 64 9.62 62.84 -15.45
CA HIS A 64 8.91 62.01 -14.49
C HIS A 64 8.22 60.81 -15.16
N ARG A 65 7.76 60.97 -16.40
CA ARG A 65 7.17 59.89 -17.19
C ARG A 65 8.22 58.83 -17.56
N GLU A 66 9.42 59.25 -17.92
CA GLU A 66 10.54 58.35 -18.20
C GLU A 66 10.95 57.55 -16.95
N ASN A 67 11.09 58.23 -15.80
CA ASN A 67 11.39 57.57 -14.53
C ASN A 67 10.35 56.52 -14.13
N LEU A 68 9.06 56.79 -14.34
CA LEU A 68 7.98 55.83 -14.06
C LEU A 68 8.00 54.62 -14.99
N ASN A 69 8.31 54.81 -16.28
CA ASN A 69 8.47 53.70 -17.23
C ASN A 69 9.66 52.82 -16.86
N ASN A 70 10.78 53.42 -16.46
CA ASN A 70 11.97 52.69 -16.02
C ASN A 70 11.68 51.88 -14.74
N ALA A 71 10.98 52.48 -13.77
CA ALA A 71 10.56 51.76 -12.56
C ALA A 71 9.61 50.59 -12.85
N PHE A 72 8.66 50.77 -13.79
CA PHE A 72 7.75 49.70 -14.18
C PHE A 72 8.48 48.54 -14.89
N THR A 73 9.44 48.88 -15.75
CA THR A 73 10.29 47.88 -16.45
C THR A 73 11.12 47.08 -15.44
N ALA A 74 11.74 47.74 -14.47
CA ALA A 74 12.50 47.08 -13.41
C ALA A 74 11.63 46.16 -12.53
N LEU A 75 10.38 46.54 -12.26
CA LEU A 75 9.42 45.68 -11.54
C LEU A 75 9.01 44.46 -12.37
N GLU A 76 8.83 44.62 -13.67
CA GLU A 76 8.49 43.52 -14.59
C GLU A 76 9.65 42.51 -14.69
N GLU A 77 10.89 42.99 -14.81
CA GLU A 77 12.10 42.16 -14.78
C GLU A 77 12.22 41.40 -13.45
N MET A 78 12.09 42.11 -12.31
CA MET A 78 12.13 41.50 -10.98
C MET A 78 11.05 40.43 -10.80
N TYR A 79 9.85 40.68 -11.30
CA TYR A 79 8.75 39.71 -11.24
C TYR A 79 9.07 38.45 -12.04
N ASN A 80 9.56 38.61 -13.28
CA ASN A 80 9.92 37.49 -14.15
C ASN A 80 11.05 36.66 -13.55
N ASP A 81 12.08 37.31 -13.00
CA ASP A 81 13.18 36.64 -12.30
C ASP A 81 12.69 35.85 -11.09
N LYS A 82 11.79 36.42 -10.27
CA LYS A 82 11.19 35.72 -9.13
C LYS A 82 10.32 34.55 -9.56
N GLN A 83 9.60 34.68 -10.67
CA GLN A 83 8.81 33.59 -11.23
C GLN A 83 9.70 32.46 -11.74
N ALA A 84 10.81 32.76 -12.40
CA ALA A 84 11.81 31.78 -12.82
C ALA A 84 12.43 31.05 -11.62
N GLN A 85 12.87 31.80 -10.59
CA GLN A 85 13.39 31.24 -9.34
C GLN A 85 12.38 30.31 -8.65
N LEU A 86 11.10 30.68 -8.62
CA LEU A 86 10.04 29.85 -8.04
C LEU A 86 9.80 28.57 -8.85
N GLN A 87 9.91 28.62 -10.17
CA GLN A 87 9.77 27.43 -11.01
C GLN A 87 10.94 26.47 -10.82
N GLU A 88 12.16 26.99 -10.78
CA GLU A 88 13.36 26.20 -10.51
C GLU A 88 13.29 25.54 -9.13
N LEU A 89 12.95 26.30 -8.09
CA LEU A 89 12.81 25.77 -6.73
C LEU A 89 11.70 24.71 -6.61
N LYS A 90 10.59 24.84 -7.36
CA LYS A 90 9.55 23.79 -7.43
C LYS A 90 10.08 22.52 -8.09
N LYS A 91 10.85 22.65 -9.18
CA LYS A 91 11.44 21.52 -9.90
C LYS A 91 12.45 20.78 -9.01
N ASP A 92 13.33 21.51 -8.35
CA ASP A 92 14.35 20.94 -7.46
C ASP A 92 13.71 20.24 -6.26
N LYS A 93 12.70 20.86 -5.64
CA LYS A 93 11.98 20.25 -4.52
C LYS A 93 11.23 18.99 -4.93
N ALA A 94 10.66 18.96 -6.14
CA ALA A 94 10.02 17.76 -6.68
C ALA A 94 11.03 16.62 -6.88
N ALA A 95 12.21 16.92 -7.45
CA ALA A 95 13.29 15.95 -7.62
C ALA A 95 13.80 15.42 -6.27
N GLN A 96 14.01 16.29 -5.28
CA GLN A 96 14.42 15.88 -3.93
C GLN A 96 13.38 14.97 -3.26
N LEU A 97 12.09 15.28 -3.42
CA LEU A 97 11.02 14.43 -2.91
C LEU A 97 11.02 13.04 -3.56
N GLU A 98 11.29 12.96 -4.87
CA GLU A 98 11.38 11.69 -5.58
C GLU A 98 12.56 10.84 -5.08
N ILE A 99 13.74 11.45 -4.94
CA ILE A 99 14.94 10.79 -4.39
C ILE A 99 14.67 10.29 -2.96
N SER A 100 14.13 11.16 -2.10
CA SER A 100 13.81 10.83 -0.71
C SER A 100 12.81 9.67 -0.61
N GLN A 101 11.79 9.66 -1.48
CA GLN A 101 10.81 8.57 -1.54
C GLN A 101 11.44 7.25 -2.00
N GLY A 102 12.38 7.29 -2.96
CA GLY A 102 13.15 6.12 -3.38
C GLY A 102 13.96 5.54 -2.22
N LEU A 103 14.78 6.36 -1.57
CA LEU A 103 15.60 5.95 -0.42
C LEU A 103 14.76 5.38 0.72
N LEU A 104 13.60 5.97 1.01
CA LEU A 104 12.69 5.47 2.05
C LEU A 104 12.13 4.08 1.69
N GLN A 105 11.81 3.84 0.42
CA GLN A 105 11.34 2.52 -0.03
C GLN A 105 12.43 1.45 0.10
N ASP A 106 13.66 1.77 -0.30
CA ASP A 106 14.79 0.84 -0.21
C ASP A 106 15.16 0.53 1.24
N THR A 107 15.13 1.54 2.11
CA THR A 107 15.35 1.38 3.55
C THR A 107 14.27 0.49 4.16
N ARG A 108 13.00 0.68 3.80
CA ARG A 108 11.88 -0.14 4.30
C ARG A 108 11.97 -1.59 3.82
N ARG A 109 12.43 -1.81 2.58
CA ARG A 109 12.68 -3.17 2.06
C ARG A 109 13.80 -3.85 2.83
N SER A 110 14.93 -3.16 3.02
CA SER A 110 16.07 -3.66 3.78
C SER A 110 15.70 -3.97 5.24
N LEU A 111 14.87 -3.13 5.86
CA LEU A 111 14.33 -3.37 7.21
C LEU A 111 13.48 -4.64 7.26
N ALA A 112 12.63 -4.88 6.26
CA ALA A 112 11.81 -6.08 6.21
C ALA A 112 12.66 -7.36 6.06
N GLU A 113 13.71 -7.31 5.24
CA GLU A 113 14.67 -8.41 5.08
C GLU A 113 15.45 -8.70 6.36
N ALA A 114 15.97 -7.65 7.02
CA ALA A 114 16.66 -7.79 8.29
C ALA A 114 15.76 -8.39 9.38
N ARG A 115 14.49 -7.94 9.47
CA ARG A 115 13.50 -8.46 10.41
C ARG A 115 13.17 -9.92 10.14
N GLU A 116 12.97 -10.30 8.88
CA GLU A 116 12.72 -11.70 8.51
C GLU A 116 13.90 -12.60 8.87
N LYS A 117 15.13 -12.18 8.56
CA LYS A 117 16.34 -12.95 8.88
C LYS A 117 16.53 -13.12 10.39
N CYS A 118 16.25 -12.07 11.17
CA CYS A 118 16.27 -12.14 12.62
C CYS A 118 15.25 -13.18 13.12
N LEU A 119 14.02 -13.09 12.63
CA LEU A 119 12.93 -13.98 13.02
C LEU A 119 13.19 -15.44 12.64
N GLN A 120 13.74 -15.68 11.46
CA GLN A 120 14.20 -17.01 11.04
C GLN A 120 15.26 -17.55 12.00
N THR A 121 16.25 -16.73 12.37
CA THR A 121 17.31 -17.11 13.30
C THR A 121 16.75 -17.45 14.68
N GLU A 122 15.85 -16.62 15.22
CA GLU A 122 15.19 -16.87 16.50
C GLU A 122 14.36 -18.16 16.46
N SER A 123 13.55 -18.33 15.42
CA SER A 123 12.69 -19.51 15.23
C SER A 123 13.48 -20.80 15.03
N SER A 124 14.73 -20.73 14.57
CA SER A 124 15.61 -21.91 14.46
C SER A 124 16.13 -22.40 15.81
N ARG A 125 16.11 -21.54 16.84
CA ARG A 125 16.66 -21.83 18.17
C ARG A 125 15.56 -22.08 19.20
N HIS A 126 14.44 -21.36 19.08
CA HIS A 126 13.37 -21.37 20.07
C HIS A 126 11.99 -21.32 19.39
N ALA A 127 10.95 -21.65 20.15
CA ALA A 127 9.58 -21.46 19.70
C ALA A 127 9.23 -19.96 19.76
N VAL A 128 8.88 -19.37 18.62
CA VAL A 128 8.45 -17.97 18.52
C VAL A 128 6.95 -17.93 18.26
N LEU A 129 6.17 -17.43 19.23
CA LEU A 129 4.72 -17.32 19.13
C LEU A 129 4.33 -15.88 18.83
N ASN A 130 3.96 -15.59 17.58
CA ASN A 130 3.66 -14.21 17.18
C ASN A 130 2.74 -14.14 15.96
N ASN A 131 1.50 -13.70 16.13
CA ASN A 131 0.56 -13.57 15.01
C ASN A 131 0.88 -12.40 14.05
N ARG A 132 1.63 -11.41 14.52
CA ARG A 132 1.78 -10.10 13.87
C ARG A 132 3.04 -9.99 13.02
N ALA A 133 4.18 -10.42 13.54
CA ALA A 133 5.48 -10.06 12.96
C ALA A 133 5.62 -10.44 11.48
N LEU A 134 5.27 -11.68 11.11
CA LEU A 134 5.33 -12.11 9.71
C LEU A 134 4.35 -11.38 8.79
N ILE A 135 3.15 -11.08 9.28
CA ILE A 135 2.16 -10.31 8.52
C ILE A 135 2.72 -8.90 8.26
N GLU A 136 3.30 -8.24 9.26
CA GLU A 136 3.91 -6.92 9.09
C GLU A 136 5.07 -6.92 8.10
N ILE A 137 5.96 -7.92 8.18
CA ILE A 137 7.09 -8.08 7.25
C ILE A 137 6.56 -8.21 5.81
N GLY A 138 5.59 -9.10 5.60
CA GLY A 138 5.00 -9.33 4.28
C GLY A 138 4.29 -8.10 3.72
N LEU A 139 3.59 -7.35 4.56
CA LEU A 139 2.92 -6.11 4.18
C LEU A 139 3.89 -4.98 3.89
N LEU A 140 4.95 -4.83 4.70
CA LEU A 140 5.97 -3.81 4.51
C LEU A 140 6.69 -3.99 3.17
N ARG A 141 6.99 -5.23 2.79
CA ARG A 141 7.55 -5.54 1.46
C ARG A 141 6.58 -5.24 0.32
N LYS A 142 5.30 -5.55 0.50
CA LYS A 142 4.31 -5.39 -0.57
C LYS A 142 3.83 -3.96 -0.75
N PHE A 143 3.75 -3.20 0.33
CA PHE A 143 3.19 -1.86 0.41
C PHE A 143 4.11 -0.94 1.21
N PRO A 144 5.36 -0.70 0.75
CA PRO A 144 6.35 0.05 1.52
C PRO A 144 5.96 1.51 1.76
N GLY A 145 4.95 2.05 1.09
CA GLY A 145 4.46 3.42 1.31
C GLY A 145 3.30 3.54 2.31
N MET A 146 2.74 2.44 2.81
CA MET A 146 1.56 2.44 3.68
C MET A 146 1.92 2.15 5.13
N THR A 147 1.09 2.62 6.07
CA THR A 147 1.17 2.11 7.45
C THR A 147 0.70 0.66 7.50
N THR A 148 1.11 -0.11 8.51
CA THR A 148 0.72 -1.53 8.64
C THR A 148 -0.78 -1.73 8.57
N THR A 149 -1.56 -0.94 9.32
CA THR A 149 -3.03 -1.03 9.34
C THR A 149 -3.62 -0.78 7.95
N GLN A 150 -3.20 0.29 7.28
CA GLN A 150 -3.66 0.61 5.92
C GLN A 150 -3.28 -0.49 4.92
N ALA A 151 -2.06 -1.01 5.03
CA ALA A 151 -1.57 -2.10 4.18
C ALA A 151 -2.38 -3.38 4.40
N LEU A 152 -2.71 -3.72 5.65
CA LEU A 152 -3.50 -4.90 5.98
C LEU A 152 -4.94 -4.76 5.46
N ASP A 153 -5.60 -3.64 5.72
CA ASP A 153 -6.96 -3.38 5.22
C ASP A 153 -7.01 -3.43 3.70
N HIS A 154 -6.04 -2.80 3.04
CA HIS A 154 -5.90 -2.84 1.59
C HIS A 154 -5.68 -4.28 1.08
N PHE A 155 -4.79 -5.03 1.73
CA PHE A 155 -4.48 -6.40 1.39
C PHE A 155 -5.70 -7.31 1.50
N ILE A 156 -6.41 -7.26 2.62
CA ILE A 156 -7.60 -8.08 2.90
C ILE A 156 -8.70 -7.75 1.87
N ALA A 157 -8.99 -6.47 1.65
CA ALA A 157 -9.98 -6.02 0.69
C ALA A 157 -9.66 -6.47 -0.75
N LYS A 158 -8.36 -6.46 -1.11
CA LYS A 158 -7.90 -6.79 -2.46
C LYS A 158 -7.78 -8.28 -2.70
N HIS A 159 -7.34 -9.05 -1.71
CA HIS A 159 -6.87 -10.42 -1.92
C HIS A 159 -7.69 -11.49 -1.20
N LEU A 160 -8.42 -11.17 -0.14
CA LEU A 160 -9.10 -12.17 0.69
C LEU A 160 -10.63 -12.06 0.70
N LEU A 161 -11.17 -10.83 0.57
CA LEU A 161 -12.62 -10.60 0.57
C LEU A 161 -13.18 -10.29 -0.82
N GLN A 162 -14.43 -10.71 -1.03
CA GLN A 162 -15.35 -10.23 -2.04
C GLN A 162 -16.21 -9.13 -1.41
N ASN A 163 -16.46 -8.05 -2.15
CA ASN A 163 -17.30 -6.93 -1.72
C ASN A 163 -16.92 -6.33 -0.35
N PRO A 164 -15.65 -5.93 -0.12
CA PRO A 164 -15.17 -5.49 1.19
C PRO A 164 -15.91 -4.27 1.77
N LYS A 165 -16.52 -3.46 0.91
CA LYS A 165 -17.28 -2.25 1.30
C LYS A 165 -18.65 -2.57 1.93
N GLN A 166 -19.22 -3.75 1.69
CA GLN A 166 -20.55 -4.10 2.18
C GLN A 166 -20.43 -5.04 3.39
N ARG A 167 -20.36 -4.47 4.60
CA ARG A 167 -20.11 -5.24 5.85
C ARG A 167 -21.05 -6.44 6.02
N LYS A 168 -22.34 -6.29 5.66
CA LYS A 168 -23.37 -7.36 5.78
C LYS A 168 -23.27 -8.47 4.72
N SER A 169 -22.53 -8.27 3.63
CA SER A 169 -22.42 -9.23 2.52
C SER A 169 -20.95 -9.56 2.19
N ARG A 170 -20.03 -9.31 3.13
CA ARG A 170 -18.63 -9.71 3.00
C ARG A 170 -18.56 -11.22 2.84
N LYS A 171 -17.95 -11.66 1.77
CA LYS A 171 -17.71 -13.07 1.49
C LYS A 171 -16.22 -13.29 1.31
N LEU A 172 -15.74 -14.46 1.71
CA LEU A 172 -14.38 -14.87 1.38
C LEU A 172 -14.24 -15.04 -0.14
N ARG A 173 -13.04 -14.78 -0.66
CA ARG A 173 -12.69 -15.17 -2.02
C ARG A 173 -12.55 -16.69 -2.13
N PRO A 174 -12.68 -17.28 -3.34
CA PRO A 174 -12.64 -18.73 -3.52
C PRO A 174 -11.38 -19.39 -2.95
N ASP A 175 -10.21 -18.78 -3.14
CA ASP A 175 -8.95 -19.28 -2.57
C ASP A 175 -9.04 -19.41 -1.04
N CYS A 176 -9.60 -18.40 -0.36
CA CYS A 176 -9.77 -18.41 1.10
C CYS A 176 -10.83 -19.41 1.55
N VAL A 177 -11.92 -19.56 0.79
CA VAL A 177 -12.92 -20.62 1.03
C VAL A 177 -12.26 -21.99 0.97
N SER A 178 -11.40 -22.24 -0.02
CA SER A 178 -10.66 -23.49 -0.14
C SER A 178 -9.74 -23.74 1.05
N VAL A 179 -9.03 -22.70 1.52
CA VAL A 179 -8.19 -22.78 2.73
C VAL A 179 -9.04 -23.14 3.95
N CYS A 180 -10.16 -22.44 4.18
CA CYS A 180 -11.05 -22.71 5.32
C CYS A 180 -11.62 -24.14 5.27
N ASN A 181 -12.04 -24.61 4.10
CA ASN A 181 -12.56 -25.97 3.94
C ASN A 181 -11.48 -27.03 4.18
N GLN A 182 -10.24 -26.78 3.74
CA GLN A 182 -9.13 -27.69 3.99
C GLN A 182 -8.83 -27.79 5.49
N LEU A 183 -8.77 -26.65 6.20
CA LEU A 183 -8.57 -26.60 7.65
C LEU A 183 -9.72 -27.29 8.42
N ALA A 184 -10.96 -27.10 7.98
CA ALA A 184 -12.12 -27.74 8.59
C ALA A 184 -12.07 -29.27 8.42
N ASN A 185 -11.86 -29.74 7.20
CA ASN A 185 -12.01 -31.16 6.85
C ASN A 185 -10.80 -32.02 7.24
N GLN A 186 -9.58 -31.48 7.17
CA GLN A 186 -8.36 -32.26 7.41
C GLN A 186 -7.81 -32.08 8.83
N TYR A 187 -8.17 -30.98 9.49
CA TYR A 187 -7.52 -30.55 10.72
C TYR A 187 -8.49 -30.15 11.84
N ASN A 188 -9.79 -30.39 11.66
CA ASN A 188 -10.86 -30.14 12.64
C ASN A 188 -10.97 -28.67 13.12
N LEU A 189 -10.47 -27.71 12.32
CA LEU A 189 -10.66 -26.27 12.56
C LEU A 189 -11.90 -25.77 11.80
N ALA A 190 -13.07 -26.27 12.16
CA ALA A 190 -14.32 -25.88 11.51
C ALA A 190 -14.82 -24.51 12.00
N CYS A 191 -15.22 -23.64 11.06
CA CYS A 191 -15.95 -22.40 11.34
C CYS A 191 -16.73 -21.95 10.10
N SER A 192 -17.72 -21.09 10.32
CA SER A 192 -18.45 -20.48 9.22
C SER A 192 -17.55 -19.50 8.45
N HIS A 193 -17.66 -19.49 7.11
CA HIS A 193 -16.91 -18.53 6.27
C HIS A 193 -17.28 -17.07 6.59
N ALA A 194 -18.51 -16.82 7.05
CA ALA A 194 -18.96 -15.49 7.47
C ALA A 194 -18.20 -15.02 8.72
N SER A 195 -17.97 -15.92 9.69
CA SER A 195 -17.17 -15.63 10.89
C SER A 195 -15.73 -15.27 10.51
N VAL A 196 -15.09 -16.05 9.63
CA VAL A 196 -13.73 -15.76 9.14
C VAL A 196 -13.67 -14.42 8.38
N ALA A 197 -14.67 -14.11 7.55
CA ALA A 197 -14.73 -12.83 6.84
C ALA A 197 -14.89 -11.62 7.79
N ASN A 198 -15.66 -11.80 8.88
CA ASN A 198 -15.79 -10.80 9.93
C ASN A 198 -14.48 -10.64 10.71
N GLU A 199 -13.82 -11.74 11.05
CA GLU A 199 -12.53 -11.74 11.75
C GLU A 199 -11.44 -11.02 10.95
N LEU A 200 -11.35 -11.29 9.64
CA LEU A 200 -10.46 -10.56 8.73
C LEU A 200 -10.69 -9.04 8.77
N SER A 201 -11.91 -8.59 9.07
CA SER A 201 -12.21 -7.15 9.12
C SER A 201 -11.70 -6.45 10.39
N GLY A 202 -11.45 -7.20 11.46
CA GLY A 202 -10.90 -6.72 12.73
C GLY A 202 -9.47 -7.17 12.98
N LEU A 203 -8.85 -7.84 12.00
CA LEU A 203 -7.65 -8.64 12.21
C LEU A 203 -6.48 -7.87 12.82
N MET A 204 -6.28 -6.60 12.46
CA MET A 204 -5.18 -5.79 13.02
C MET A 204 -5.22 -5.71 14.55
N HIS A 205 -6.44 -5.59 15.11
CA HIS A 205 -6.64 -5.56 16.55
C HIS A 205 -6.30 -6.91 17.17
N GLU A 206 -6.78 -8.00 16.57
CA GLU A 206 -6.57 -9.36 17.09
C GLU A 206 -5.11 -9.82 17.04
N ILE A 207 -4.41 -9.60 15.92
CA ILE A 207 -2.99 -10.02 15.82
C ILE A 207 -2.07 -9.19 16.71
N SER A 208 -2.52 -8.02 17.17
CA SER A 208 -1.77 -7.18 18.11
C SER A 208 -1.88 -7.66 19.56
N LYS A 209 -2.81 -8.56 19.87
CA LYS A 209 -2.90 -9.17 21.19
C LYS A 209 -1.78 -10.20 21.34
N PRO A 210 -1.15 -10.32 22.53
CA PRO A 210 -0.16 -11.36 22.75
C PRO A 210 -0.79 -12.74 22.56
N LEU A 211 -0.09 -13.63 21.87
CA LEU A 211 -0.51 -15.01 21.75
C LEU A 211 -0.18 -15.72 23.07
N HIS A 212 -1.10 -15.66 24.03
CA HIS A 212 -0.97 -16.34 25.30
C HIS A 212 -1.25 -17.82 25.08
N SER A 213 -0.21 -18.62 24.91
CA SER A 213 -0.34 -20.07 24.86
C SER A 213 0.82 -20.71 25.61
N ARG A 214 0.50 -21.71 26.43
CA ARG A 214 1.50 -22.54 27.13
C ARG A 214 2.04 -23.62 26.20
N VAL A 215 2.40 -23.27 24.96
CA VAL A 215 2.92 -24.26 24.01
C VAL A 215 4.29 -24.72 24.47
N LYS A 216 4.42 -25.99 24.86
CA LYS A 216 5.71 -26.68 24.88
C LYS A 216 6.04 -27.11 23.45
N ALA A 217 6.39 -26.14 22.60
CA ALA A 217 6.68 -26.38 21.19
C ALA A 217 8.18 -26.58 20.95
N PRO A 218 8.55 -27.37 19.94
CA PRO A 218 9.92 -27.35 19.41
C PRO A 218 10.25 -25.96 18.83
N ALA A 219 11.51 -25.75 18.48
CA ALA A 219 11.92 -24.56 17.74
C ALA A 219 11.09 -24.41 16.45
N GLY A 220 10.64 -23.20 16.17
CA GLY A 220 9.82 -22.87 15.00
C GLY A 220 9.06 -21.57 15.18
N TYR A 221 8.41 -21.11 14.11
CA TYR A 221 7.55 -19.94 14.14
C TYR A 221 6.08 -20.38 14.20
N PHE A 222 5.36 -19.92 15.22
CA PHE A 222 4.01 -20.34 15.55
C PHE A 222 3.04 -19.17 15.50
N VAL A 223 1.89 -19.41 14.90
CA VAL A 223 0.76 -18.49 14.79
C VAL A 223 -0.53 -19.24 15.07
N GLY A 224 -1.58 -18.56 15.49
CA GLY A 224 -2.87 -19.21 15.70
C GLY A 224 -3.73 -18.52 16.74
N GLY A 225 -4.45 -19.33 17.50
CA GLY A 225 -5.45 -18.91 18.47
C GLY A 225 -6.80 -19.59 18.23
N PRO A 226 -7.87 -19.09 18.86
CA PRO A 226 -9.19 -19.66 18.68
C PRO A 226 -9.70 -19.48 17.24
N SER A 227 -10.56 -20.38 16.80
CA SER A 227 -11.32 -20.20 15.57
C SER A 227 -12.40 -19.12 15.81
N PRO A 228 -12.56 -18.12 14.91
CA PRO A 228 -12.10 -18.07 13.51
C PRO A 228 -10.73 -17.39 13.26
N LEU A 229 -10.07 -16.85 14.29
CA LEU A 229 -8.81 -16.11 14.15
C LEU A 229 -7.70 -16.94 13.49
N ALA A 230 -7.49 -18.18 13.92
CA ALA A 230 -6.48 -19.06 13.33
C ALA A 230 -6.67 -19.23 11.81
N GLN A 231 -7.91 -19.40 11.35
CA GLN A 231 -8.22 -19.53 9.91
C GLN A 231 -8.00 -18.22 9.15
N ALA A 232 -8.33 -17.08 9.76
CA ALA A 232 -8.11 -15.76 9.17
C ALA A 232 -6.60 -15.49 8.99
N ILE A 233 -5.79 -15.79 10.00
CA ILE A 233 -4.32 -15.69 9.95
C ILE A 233 -3.76 -16.61 8.86
N ALA A 234 -4.21 -17.87 8.81
CA ALA A 234 -3.77 -18.81 7.78
C ALA A 234 -4.06 -18.29 6.36
N CYS A 235 -5.25 -17.72 6.12
CA CYS A 235 -5.59 -17.10 4.83
C CYS A 235 -4.63 -15.97 4.46
N VAL A 236 -4.26 -15.11 5.42
CA VAL A 236 -3.33 -14.00 5.18
C VAL A 236 -1.94 -14.51 4.86
N LEU A 237 -1.39 -15.39 5.69
CA LEU A 237 -0.02 -15.87 5.56
C LEU A 237 0.18 -16.72 4.30
N LEU A 238 -0.74 -17.63 3.99
CA LEU A 238 -0.68 -18.41 2.75
C LEU A 238 -0.70 -17.51 1.52
N LYS A 239 -1.52 -16.44 1.55
CA LYS A 239 -1.57 -15.48 0.44
C LYS A 239 -0.30 -14.64 0.35
N LEU A 240 0.28 -14.21 1.46
CA LEU A 240 1.55 -13.48 1.49
C LEU A 240 2.72 -14.36 1.00
N GLN A 241 2.82 -15.62 1.43
CA GLN A 241 3.78 -16.59 0.94
C GLN A 241 3.60 -16.85 -0.57
N GLY A 242 2.36 -17.07 -1.02
CA GLY A 242 2.04 -17.29 -2.43
C GLY A 242 2.39 -16.09 -3.32
N LEU A 243 2.35 -14.87 -2.78
CA LEU A 243 2.78 -13.64 -3.45
C LEU A 243 4.30 -13.38 -3.37
N GLY A 244 5.06 -14.21 -2.65
CA GLY A 244 6.49 -14.01 -2.41
C GLY A 244 6.80 -12.81 -1.51
N SER A 245 5.83 -12.35 -0.72
CA SER A 245 6.04 -11.24 0.22
C SER A 245 6.76 -11.68 1.50
N ILE A 246 6.71 -12.98 1.81
CA ILE A 246 7.43 -13.64 2.90
C ILE A 246 8.24 -14.76 2.24
N ALA A 247 9.40 -15.06 2.81
CA ALA A 247 10.25 -16.19 2.43
C ALA A 247 9.42 -17.47 2.29
N ARG A 248 9.53 -18.12 1.12
CA ARG A 248 8.69 -19.27 0.75
C ARG A 248 9.05 -20.53 1.54
N ASP A 249 10.31 -20.61 1.91
CA ASP A 249 10.98 -21.63 2.73
C ASP A 249 10.78 -21.42 4.24
N MET A 250 10.17 -20.30 4.67
CA MET A 250 9.86 -20.11 6.08
C MET A 250 8.64 -20.94 6.47
N ASP A 251 8.89 -22.02 7.20
CA ASP A 251 7.87 -22.85 7.81
C ASP A 251 7.15 -22.10 8.93
N VAL A 252 5.82 -22.00 8.82
CA VAL A 252 4.97 -21.42 9.85
C VAL A 252 4.00 -22.47 10.37
N PHE A 253 4.00 -22.71 11.67
CA PHE A 253 3.13 -23.70 12.30
C PHE A 253 1.86 -23.03 12.82
N LEU A 254 0.72 -23.50 12.35
CA LEU A 254 -0.59 -23.07 12.86
C LEU A 254 -0.92 -23.86 14.12
N ILE A 255 -1.29 -23.16 15.20
CA ILE A 255 -1.77 -23.76 16.45
C ILE A 255 -3.24 -23.44 16.68
N ASP A 256 -3.95 -24.34 17.37
CA ASP A 256 -5.31 -24.11 17.85
C ASP A 256 -5.34 -23.34 19.18
N ASP A 257 -6.55 -23.15 19.72
CA ASP A 257 -6.79 -22.48 21.01
C ASP A 257 -6.09 -23.18 22.20
N GLY A 258 -5.98 -24.51 22.11
CA GLY A 258 -5.28 -25.33 23.12
C GLY A 258 -3.76 -25.29 22.99
N GLY A 259 -3.22 -24.61 21.98
CA GLY A 259 -1.79 -24.58 21.69
C GLY A 259 -1.27 -25.83 20.99
N LYS A 260 -2.14 -26.71 20.50
CA LYS A 260 -1.74 -27.88 19.74
C LYS A 260 -1.35 -27.47 18.32
N ILE A 261 -0.24 -28.00 17.82
CA ILE A 261 0.19 -27.80 16.43
C ILE A 261 -0.79 -28.54 15.51
N VAL A 262 -1.43 -27.78 14.64
CA VAL A 262 -2.48 -28.25 13.73
C VAL A 262 -1.89 -28.63 12.38
N CYS A 263 -1.19 -27.69 11.75
CA CYS A 263 -0.62 -27.86 10.42
C CYS A 263 0.56 -26.92 10.18
N ARG A 264 1.27 -27.12 9.08
CA ARG A 264 2.35 -26.26 8.60
C ARG A 264 1.86 -25.46 7.39
N LEU A 265 2.11 -24.15 7.40
CA LEU A 265 1.86 -23.22 6.30
C LEU A 265 3.21 -22.94 5.62
N ALA A 266 3.40 -23.50 4.43
CA ALA A 266 4.66 -23.38 3.71
C ALA A 266 4.41 -23.31 2.21
N ASN A 267 5.18 -22.46 1.52
CA ASN A 267 5.05 -22.24 0.07
C ASN A 267 3.63 -21.88 -0.38
N GLY A 268 2.86 -21.17 0.46
CA GLY A 268 1.47 -20.79 0.16
C GLY A 268 0.49 -21.97 0.14
N LYS A 269 0.85 -23.10 0.76
CA LYS A 269 0.00 -24.30 0.91
C LYS A 269 -0.08 -24.76 2.36
N ILE A 270 -1.18 -25.41 2.71
CA ILE A 270 -1.33 -26.13 3.98
C ILE A 270 -0.70 -27.51 3.82
N GLN A 271 0.13 -27.90 4.78
CA GLN A 271 0.85 -29.16 4.83
C GLN A 271 0.71 -29.78 6.22
N PRO A 272 0.89 -31.10 6.38
CA PRO A 272 0.94 -31.74 7.69
C PRO A 272 2.05 -31.13 8.56
N ALA A 273 1.86 -31.13 9.89
CA ALA A 273 2.81 -30.55 10.84
C ALA A 273 4.14 -31.35 10.95
N SER A 274 4.16 -32.59 10.49
CA SER A 274 5.36 -33.42 10.49
C SER A 274 6.36 -32.95 9.42
N PRO A 275 7.67 -32.96 9.69
CA PRO A 275 8.65 -32.75 8.63
C PRO A 275 8.53 -33.91 7.64
N SER A 276 8.35 -33.59 6.37
CA SER A 276 8.70 -34.53 5.30
C SER A 276 10.15 -34.93 5.54
N LYS A 277 10.40 -36.21 5.88
CA LYS A 277 11.77 -36.75 5.96
C LYS A 277 12.49 -36.32 4.68
N PRO A 278 13.67 -35.67 4.74
CA PRO A 278 14.49 -35.58 3.55
C PRO A 278 14.76 -37.01 3.08
N GLY A 279 14.57 -37.25 1.79
CA GLY A 279 14.66 -38.57 1.17
C GLY A 279 15.93 -39.28 1.61
N SER A 280 15.75 -40.54 2.02
CA SER A 280 16.78 -41.55 2.19
C SER A 280 17.64 -41.71 0.94
#